data_AF-A0A954I427-F1
#
_entry.id   AF-A0A954I427-F1
#
_cell.length_a   1.000
_cell.length_b   1.000
_cell.length_c   1.000
_cell.angle_alpha   90.00
_cell.angle_beta   90.00
_cell.angle_gamma   90.00
#
_symmetry.space_group_name_H-M   'P 1'
#
loop_
_entity.id
_entity.type
_entity.pdbx_description
1 polymer ?
#
loop_
_entity_poly.entity_id
_entity_poly.type
_entity_poly.pdbx_seq_one_letter_code
_entity_poly.pdbx_strand_id
1 'polypeptide(L)'
;MSLVLAVLATIAAVAGNVHAADWGNLTGTFVFDGAAPAASAITPTKDQEYCGKHKLFDEKLVVNSENKGIANIVVFMYLARGKTAPVHESYKDASSEKIKLDNNGCRFEPHIILLRTSQTLLVN
;
A
#
# COMPACT_ATOMS: atom_id res chain seq x y z
N MET A 1 -58.12 30.54 16.69
CA MET A 1 -57.33 29.42 17.24
C MET A 1 -57.22 28.28 16.23
N SER A 2 -56.81 28.56 14.99
CA SER A 2 -56.70 27.52 13.94
C SER A 2 -55.63 27.80 12.88
N LEU A 3 -54.79 28.83 13.07
CA LEU A 3 -53.84 29.27 12.03
C LEU A 3 -52.37 29.26 12.49
N VAL A 4 -52.07 28.67 13.65
CA VAL A 4 -50.69 28.51 14.16
C VAL A 4 -50.21 27.05 14.03
N LEU A 5 -51.12 26.11 13.76
CA LEU A 5 -50.80 24.68 13.71
C LEU A 5 -50.32 24.18 12.34
N ALA A 6 -50.46 24.98 11.27
CA ALA A 6 -50.15 24.54 9.91
C ALA A 6 -48.70 24.81 9.47
N VAL A 7 -47.93 25.60 10.22
CA VAL A 7 -46.56 26.00 9.84
C VAL A 7 -45.49 25.09 10.48
N LEU A 8 -45.83 24.27 11.47
CA LEU A 8 -44.88 23.35 12.12
C LEU A 8 -44.69 22.00 11.40
N ALA A 9 -45.44 21.69 10.35
CA ALA A 9 -45.50 20.34 9.79
C ALA A 9 -44.58 20.08 8.58
N THR A 10 -43.79 21.05 8.12
CA THR A 10 -43.02 20.95 6.85
C THR A 10 -41.49 21.01 7.00
N ILE A 11 -40.92 20.81 8.20
CA ILE A 11 -39.45 20.73 8.42
C ILE A 11 -38.99 19.29 8.73
N ALA A 12 -39.72 18.27 8.27
CA ALA A 12 -39.41 16.87 8.58
C ALA A 12 -39.28 15.98 7.34
N ALA A 13 -38.49 16.37 6.33
CA ALA A 13 -38.15 15.44 5.24
C ALA A 13 -36.92 15.88 4.42
N VAL A 14 -35.79 16.16 5.07
CA VAL A 14 -34.48 15.97 4.42
C VAL A 14 -33.58 15.18 5.37
N ALA A 15 -34.08 14.05 5.86
CA ALA A 15 -33.19 12.97 6.27
C ALA A 15 -32.64 12.40 4.95
N GLY A 16 -31.60 13.03 4.42
CA GLY A 16 -30.83 12.43 3.34
C GLY A 16 -30.38 11.06 3.83
N ASN A 17 -30.74 10.01 3.09
CA ASN A 17 -30.15 8.70 3.30
C ASN A 17 -28.65 8.84 3.10
N VAL A 18 -27.91 9.02 4.19
CA VAL A 18 -26.46 8.86 4.19
C VAL A 18 -26.25 7.35 4.03
N HIS A 19 -26.25 6.89 2.78
CA HIS A 19 -25.72 5.59 2.47
C HIS A 19 -24.25 5.62 2.88
N ALA A 20 -23.92 4.95 3.99
CA ALA A 20 -22.54 4.62 4.27
C ALA A 20 -22.03 3.86 3.04
N ALA A 21 -20.95 4.35 2.42
CA ALA A 21 -20.29 3.56 1.40
C ALA A 21 -19.81 2.27 2.06
N ASP A 22 -20.05 1.11 1.44
CA ASP A 22 -19.56 -0.20 1.90
C ASP A 22 -18.01 -0.29 1.91
N TRP A 23 -17.33 0.76 1.44
CA TRP A 23 -15.90 0.85 1.24
C TRP A 23 -15.34 2.14 1.83
N GLY A 24 -14.09 2.09 2.28
CA GLY A 24 -13.37 3.23 2.83
C GLY A 24 -11.92 3.26 2.36
N ASN A 25 -11.29 4.43 2.46
CA ASN A 25 -9.88 4.63 2.15
C ASN A 25 -9.07 4.58 3.45
N LEU A 26 -7.95 3.84 3.45
CA LEU A 26 -6.96 3.88 4.51
C LEU A 26 -5.75 4.67 4.02
N THR A 27 -5.47 5.80 4.67
CA THR A 27 -4.27 6.61 4.41
C THR A 27 -3.46 6.73 5.68
N GLY A 28 -2.14 6.68 5.54
CA GLY A 28 -1.22 6.79 6.65
C GLY A 28 0.22 6.85 6.18
N THR A 29 1.10 7.33 7.06
CA THR A 29 2.53 7.40 6.81
C THR A 29 3.25 6.77 7.99
N PHE A 30 4.15 5.83 7.72
CA PHE A 30 5.01 5.23 8.73
C PHE A 30 6.25 6.10 8.86
N VAL A 31 6.47 6.64 10.05
CA VAL A 31 7.57 7.56 10.34
C VAL A 31 8.49 6.91 11.36
N PHE A 32 9.79 6.95 11.08
CA PHE A 32 10.81 6.44 11.99
C PHE A 32 10.96 7.37 13.20
N ASP A 33 10.92 6.80 14.40
CA ASP A 33 11.12 7.55 15.63
C ASP A 33 12.61 7.74 15.92
N GLY A 34 13.03 8.99 16.05
CA GLY A 34 14.41 9.38 16.32
C GLY A 34 15.30 9.58 15.08
N ALA A 35 16.62 9.37 15.28
CA ALA A 35 17.61 9.57 14.24
C ALA A 35 17.64 8.37 13.28
N ALA A 36 17.32 8.62 12.01
CA ALA A 36 17.41 7.62 10.95
C ALA A 36 18.83 7.01 10.90
N PRO A 37 18.97 5.67 10.96
CA PRO A 37 20.27 5.03 10.83
C PRO A 37 20.84 5.23 9.41
N ALA A 38 22.16 5.27 9.30
CA ALA A 38 22.81 5.24 8.00
C ALA A 38 22.58 3.87 7.34
N ALA A 39 22.40 3.86 6.02
CA ALA A 39 22.26 2.62 5.26
C ALA A 39 23.54 1.79 5.34
N SER A 40 23.39 0.51 5.71
CA SER A 40 24.51 -0.42 5.80
C SER A 40 24.92 -0.89 4.41
N ALA A 41 26.19 -0.76 4.06
CA ALA A 41 26.70 -1.31 2.80
C ALA A 41 26.74 -2.85 2.86
N ILE A 42 26.40 -3.50 1.75
CA ILE A 42 26.53 -4.94 1.57
C ILE A 42 27.77 -5.21 0.73
N THR A 43 28.65 -6.08 1.24
CA THR A 43 29.77 -6.63 0.47
C THR A 43 29.34 -7.96 -0.15
N PRO A 44 29.21 -8.05 -1.48
CA PRO A 44 28.87 -9.31 -2.15
C PRO A 44 29.91 -10.39 -1.85
N THR A 45 29.44 -11.59 -1.47
CA THR A 45 30.29 -12.78 -1.26
C THR A 45 30.27 -13.73 -2.46
N LYS A 46 29.37 -13.50 -3.42
CA LYS A 46 29.18 -14.27 -4.65
C LYS A 46 29.27 -13.34 -5.85
N ASP A 47 29.73 -13.89 -6.98
CA ASP A 47 29.86 -13.20 -8.27
C ASP A 47 30.54 -11.83 -8.16
N GLN A 48 31.62 -11.76 -7.37
CA GLN A 48 32.29 -10.51 -7.00
C GLN A 48 32.80 -9.73 -8.21
N GLU A 49 33.17 -10.41 -9.29
CA GLU A 49 33.61 -9.79 -10.54
C GLU A 49 32.51 -8.94 -11.21
N TYR A 50 31.25 -9.26 -10.95
CA TYR A 50 30.10 -8.51 -11.44
C TYR A 50 29.46 -7.70 -10.29
N CYS A 51 28.94 -8.36 -9.27
CA CYS A 51 28.24 -7.74 -8.15
C CYS A 51 29.12 -6.78 -7.34
N GLY A 52 30.41 -7.06 -7.20
CA GLY A 52 31.34 -6.21 -6.45
C GLY A 52 31.58 -4.84 -7.08
N LYS A 53 31.14 -4.62 -8.32
CA LYS A 53 31.18 -3.33 -9.01
C LYS A 53 29.98 -2.43 -8.67
N HIS A 54 28.95 -2.97 -8.02
CA HIS A 54 27.73 -2.25 -7.68
C HIS A 54 27.72 -1.87 -6.20
N LYS A 55 27.22 -0.67 -5.89
CA LYS A 55 27.01 -0.24 -4.50
C LYS A 55 25.70 -0.81 -4.00
N LEU A 56 25.78 -1.86 -3.20
CA LEU A 56 24.63 -2.49 -2.57
C LEU A 56 24.47 -1.98 -1.14
N PHE A 57 23.22 -1.72 -0.76
CA PHE A 57 22.85 -1.30 0.59
C PHE A 57 21.78 -2.25 1.14
N ASP A 58 21.84 -2.50 2.45
CA ASP A 58 20.80 -3.23 3.16
C ASP A 58 19.52 -2.40 3.22
N GLU A 59 18.43 -2.99 2.70
CA GLU A 59 17.12 -2.36 2.61
C GLU A 59 16.12 -2.88 3.64
N LYS A 60 16.59 -3.66 4.63
CA LYS A 60 15.75 -4.07 5.77
C LYS A 60 15.05 -2.89 6.46
N LEU A 61 15.68 -1.71 6.41
CA LEU A 61 15.09 -0.46 6.86
C LEU A 61 15.60 0.67 5.97
N VAL A 62 14.69 1.28 5.21
CA VAL A 62 14.97 2.46 4.37
C VAL A 62 14.17 3.62 4.92
N VAL A 63 14.87 4.59 5.49
CA VAL A 63 14.27 5.80 6.08
C VAL A 63 14.68 7.01 5.26
N ASN A 64 13.70 7.80 4.83
CA ASN A 64 13.96 9.08 4.19
C ASN A 64 14.60 10.04 5.20
N SER A 65 15.76 10.60 4.86
CA SER A 65 16.53 11.47 5.76
C SER A 65 15.81 12.77 6.12
N GLU A 66 15.02 13.32 5.20
CA GLU A 66 14.35 14.61 5.29
C GLU A 66 13.05 14.53 6.10
N ASN A 67 12.17 13.58 5.76
CA ASN A 67 10.82 13.48 6.35
C ASN A 67 10.62 12.28 7.29
N LYS A 68 11.66 11.47 7.50
CA LYS A 68 11.65 10.27 8.34
C LYS A 68 10.66 9.18 7.91
N GLY A 69 10.05 9.28 6.74
CA GLY A 69 9.17 8.26 6.19
C GLY A 69 9.91 6.95 5.92
N ILE A 70 9.24 5.83 6.20
CA ILE A 70 9.78 4.48 6.01
C ILE A 70 9.25 3.91 4.69
N ALA A 71 10.15 3.48 3.80
CA ALA A 71 9.77 2.79 2.56
C ALA A 71 9.53 1.29 2.80
N ASN A 72 9.00 0.60 1.79
CA ASN A 72 8.86 -0.86 1.79
C ASN A 72 7.97 -1.44 2.92
N ILE A 73 6.94 -0.70 3.34
CA ILE A 73 5.95 -1.19 4.31
C ILE A 73 4.84 -1.96 3.61
N VAL A 74 4.57 -3.18 4.06
CA VAL A 74 3.43 -3.99 3.62
C VAL A 74 2.35 -3.98 4.69
N VAL A 75 1.20 -3.38 4.36
CA VAL A 75 0.00 -3.44 5.20
C VAL A 75 -0.96 -4.45 4.58
N PHE A 76 -1.40 -5.41 5.38
CA PHE A 76 -2.38 -6.39 4.94
C PHE A 76 -3.46 -6.58 6.00
N MET A 77 -4.67 -6.86 5.54
CA MET A 77 -5.79 -7.21 6.42
C MET A 77 -5.68 -8.68 6.80
N TYR A 78 -5.59 -8.96 8.09
CA TYR A 78 -5.67 -10.32 8.60
C TYR A 78 -7.13 -10.79 8.62
N LEU A 79 -7.39 -11.97 8.08
CA LEU A 79 -8.68 -12.64 8.14
C LEU A 79 -8.54 -13.93 8.93
N ALA A 80 -9.54 -14.23 9.77
CA ALA A 80 -9.62 -15.54 10.41
C ALA A 80 -9.66 -16.66 9.35
N ARG A 81 -9.09 -17.82 9.70
CA ARG A 81 -9.03 -18.97 8.79
C ARG A 81 -10.41 -19.31 8.21
N GLY A 82 -10.48 -19.54 6.90
CA GLY A 82 -11.72 -19.86 6.19
C GLY A 82 -12.60 -18.67 5.85
N LYS A 83 -12.19 -17.43 6.17
CA LYS A 83 -12.85 -16.21 5.72
C LYS A 83 -12.20 -15.67 4.45
N THR A 84 -13.01 -15.08 3.59
CA THR A 84 -12.59 -14.36 2.39
C THR A 84 -12.90 -12.87 2.56
N ALA A 85 -11.99 -12.01 2.12
CA ALA A 85 -12.27 -10.58 2.08
C ALA A 85 -13.23 -10.28 0.92
N PRO A 86 -14.15 -9.32 1.07
CA PRO A 86 -14.86 -8.77 -0.07
C PRO A 86 -13.84 -8.10 -1.01
N VAL A 87 -13.99 -8.35 -2.32
CA VAL A 87 -13.11 -7.78 -3.35
C VAL A 87 -13.82 -6.59 -3.99
N HIS A 88 -13.24 -5.39 -3.86
CA HIS A 88 -13.76 -4.18 -4.48
C HIS A 88 -13.80 -4.31 -6.02
N GLU A 89 -14.81 -3.74 -6.66
CA GLU A 89 -15.01 -3.90 -8.11
C GLU A 89 -13.89 -3.30 -8.97
N SER A 90 -13.19 -2.28 -8.46
CA SER A 90 -12.02 -1.68 -9.13
C SER A 90 -10.89 -2.67 -9.38
N TYR A 91 -10.91 -3.83 -8.72
CA TYR A 91 -9.92 -4.88 -8.96
C TYR A 91 -10.23 -5.79 -10.15
N LYS A 92 -11.40 -5.66 -10.78
CA LYS A 92 -11.73 -6.39 -12.01
C LYS A 92 -10.79 -6.03 -13.15
N ASP A 93 -10.36 -4.77 -13.24
CA ASP A 93 -9.50 -4.27 -14.31
C ASP A 93 -8.02 -4.64 -14.14
N ALA A 94 -7.60 -4.99 -12.91
CA ALA A 94 -6.20 -5.33 -12.60
C ALA A 94 -5.78 -6.75 -13.06
N SER A 95 -6.69 -7.52 -13.65
CA SER A 95 -6.53 -8.98 -13.70
C SER A 95 -5.53 -9.50 -14.73
N SER A 96 -5.10 -8.70 -15.71
CA SER A 96 -4.25 -9.16 -16.83
C SER A 96 -2.91 -8.44 -16.97
N GLU A 97 -2.58 -7.51 -16.09
CA GLU A 97 -1.32 -6.78 -16.19
C GLU A 97 -0.12 -7.69 -15.88
N LYS A 98 0.93 -7.58 -16.69
CA LYS A 98 2.22 -8.23 -16.42
C LYS A 98 3.01 -7.35 -15.46
N ILE A 99 3.36 -7.91 -14.33
CA ILE A 99 4.08 -7.25 -13.26
C ILE A 99 5.57 -7.61 -13.40
N LYS A 100 6.46 -6.62 -13.40
CA LYS A 100 7.90 -6.83 -13.65
C LYS A 100 8.70 -6.75 -12.35
N LEU A 101 9.62 -7.69 -12.16
CA LEU A 101 10.63 -7.70 -11.11
C LEU A 101 11.98 -7.92 -11.78
N ASP A 102 12.82 -6.90 -11.80
CA ASP A 102 14.12 -6.94 -12.48
C ASP A 102 15.22 -7.20 -11.47
N ASN A 103 16.20 -8.05 -11.82
CA ASN A 103 17.46 -8.17 -11.08
C ASN A 103 18.54 -7.37 -11.80
N ASN A 104 18.66 -6.10 -11.45
CA ASN A 104 19.65 -5.20 -12.03
C ASN A 104 20.75 -4.88 -11.03
N GLY A 105 22.01 -5.08 -11.43
CA GLY A 105 23.16 -4.80 -10.56
C GLY A 105 23.17 -5.63 -9.29
N CYS A 106 22.71 -6.89 -9.36
CA CYS A 106 22.59 -7.82 -8.22
C CYS A 106 21.58 -7.37 -7.16
N ARG A 107 20.54 -6.65 -7.58
CA ARG A 107 19.46 -6.17 -6.73
C ARG A 107 18.12 -6.32 -7.45
N PHE A 108 17.14 -6.81 -6.72
CA PHE A 108 15.77 -6.85 -7.19
C PHE A 108 15.12 -5.48 -7.07
N GLU A 109 14.53 -5.01 -8.16
CA GLU A 109 13.77 -3.77 -8.24
C GLU A 109 12.38 -4.06 -8.86
N PRO A 110 11.28 -3.68 -8.18
CA PRO A 110 11.24 -3.06 -6.85
C PRO A 110 11.60 -4.02 -5.72
N HIS A 111 12.03 -3.47 -4.58
CA HIS A 111 12.33 -4.25 -3.37
C HIS A 111 11.13 -5.07 -2.87
N ILE A 112 9.92 -4.52 -3.04
CA ILE A 112 8.65 -5.20 -2.75
C ILE A 112 7.72 -5.00 -3.93
N ILE A 113 7.04 -6.08 -4.32
CA ILE A 113 6.02 -6.06 -5.36
C ILE A 113 4.76 -6.77 -4.88
N LEU A 114 3.61 -6.15 -5.11
CA LEU A 114 2.31 -6.76 -4.85
C LEU A 114 1.72 -7.24 -6.16
N LEU A 115 1.23 -8.47 -6.17
CA LEU A 115 0.55 -9.06 -7.31
C LEU A 115 -0.64 -9.91 -6.86
N ARG A 116 -1.61 -10.04 -7.76
CA ARG A 116 -2.76 -10.93 -7.65
C ARG A 116 -2.45 -12.27 -8.31
N THR A 117 -3.16 -13.31 -7.90
CA THR A 117 -3.02 -14.67 -8.46
C THR A 117 -3.36 -14.77 -9.94
N SER A 118 -4.13 -13.81 -10.48
CA SER A 118 -4.43 -13.73 -11.92
C SER A 118 -3.33 -13.06 -12.75
N GLN A 119 -2.39 -12.36 -12.11
CA GLN A 119 -1.34 -11.60 -12.79
C GLN A 119 -0.12 -12.49 -13.06
N THR A 120 0.61 -12.16 -14.14
CA THR A 120 1.88 -12.83 -14.45
C THR A 120 3.04 -11.99 -13.94
N LEU A 121 3.91 -12.61 -13.13
CA LEU A 121 5.20 -12.03 -12.75
C LEU A 121 6.23 -12.32 -13.84
N LEU A 122 6.83 -11.26 -14.38
CA LEU A 122 8.00 -11.33 -15.25
C LEU A 122 9.24 -11.07 -14.40
N VAL A 123 10.19 -11.99 -14.45
CA VAL A 123 11.48 -11.85 -13.78
C VAL A 123 12.57 -11.73 -14.83
N ASN A 124 13.31 -10.63 -14.80
CA ASN A 124 14.41 -10.36 -15.74
C ASN A 124 15.76 -10.33 -15.04
#